data_AF-A0A3M7MV06-F1
#
_entry.id   AF-A0A3M7MV06-F1
#
_cell.length_a   1.000
_cell.length_b   1.000
_cell.length_c   1.000
_cell.angle_alpha   90.00
_cell.angle_beta   90.00
_cell.angle_gamma   90.00
#
_symmetry.space_group_name_H-M   'P 1'
#
loop_
_entity.id
_entity.type
_entity.pdbx_description
1 polymer ?
#
loop_
_entity_poly.entity_id
_entity_poly.type
_entity_poly.pdbx_seq_one_letter_code
_entity_poly.pdbx_strand_id
1 'polypeptide(L)'
;MLSKTFSQLVLCMSAAVVSMALAAPASSSRTLSGPLAKRSDIAHDDVVGFSTTVPSGTEGTLMLQYQPRLYVVNGCVPFPAVDASEVKQKEVKILTVASAGLAPSGLANGDCDSSTGQVYSRAGSYGSYYLIMYSWYMPKDIPNILEGAVGIGHRHDWENVVVVLASQSTSASLVGLAASYHGDYETCSGTGCSSYLSGNYPRIRYYSAGSVLDHSLGFTTTVGGTQPLIAWASLPAVARTALTNKDWGDAIVPFLDSNFDSYLAEAATALGL
;
A
#
# COMPACT_ATOMS: atom_id res chain seq x y z
N MET A 1 -15.48 -13.38 96.98
CA MET A 1 -14.67 -14.24 97.86
C MET A 1 -13.77 -15.10 96.97
N LEU A 2 -12.46 -15.05 97.24
CA LEU A 2 -11.42 -16.04 96.94
C LEU A 2 -11.31 -16.57 95.49
N SER A 3 -10.29 -16.14 94.75
CA SER A 3 -8.92 -16.68 94.82
C SER A 3 -8.78 -18.00 94.04
N LYS A 4 -7.93 -18.00 93.00
CA LYS A 4 -6.63 -18.70 93.07
C LYS A 4 -5.77 -18.41 91.84
N THR A 5 -4.69 -17.70 92.14
CA THR A 5 -3.40 -17.59 91.44
C THR A 5 -2.70 -18.93 91.25
N PHE A 6 -1.95 -19.08 90.15
CA PHE A 6 -0.63 -19.75 90.05
C PHE A 6 -0.01 -19.25 88.72
N SER A 7 0.93 -18.29 88.73
CA SER A 7 2.38 -18.35 89.03
C SER A 7 3.21 -18.97 87.92
N GLN A 8 4.41 -18.39 87.73
CA GLN A 8 5.54 -18.73 86.84
C GLN A 8 5.47 -18.09 85.43
N LEU A 9 6.51 -17.49 84.86
CA LEU A 9 7.89 -17.26 85.28
C LEU A 9 8.49 -16.14 84.40
N VAL A 10 9.28 -15.30 85.04
CA VAL A 10 10.35 -14.41 84.57
C VAL A 10 11.03 -14.80 83.23
N LEU A 11 11.29 -13.85 82.31
CA LEU A 11 12.64 -13.29 82.01
C LEU A 11 12.60 -12.29 80.82
N CYS A 12 13.24 -11.14 81.02
CA CYS A 12 13.61 -10.14 80.01
C CYS A 12 14.58 -10.71 78.95
N MET A 13 14.51 -10.20 77.71
CA MET A 13 15.56 -9.36 77.08
C MET A 13 15.31 -9.15 75.57
N SER A 14 15.34 -7.86 75.18
CA SER A 14 16.02 -7.25 74.03
C SER A 14 15.78 -7.78 72.60
N ALA A 15 15.26 -6.90 71.72
CA ALA A 15 16.01 -6.28 70.59
C ALA A 15 15.06 -5.75 69.49
N ALA A 16 15.43 -4.60 68.94
CA ALA A 16 14.73 -3.79 67.95
C ALA A 16 14.68 -4.39 66.55
N VAL A 17 13.61 -4.15 65.77
CA VAL A 17 13.67 -4.14 64.29
C VAL A 17 12.59 -3.21 63.67
N VAL A 18 13.08 -2.11 63.08
CA VAL A 18 12.78 -1.52 61.75
C VAL A 18 11.34 -1.13 61.35
N SER A 19 11.18 0.17 61.07
CA SER A 19 10.07 0.79 60.33
C SER A 19 9.88 0.17 58.94
N MET A 20 8.67 -0.29 58.66
CA MET A 20 8.26 -0.75 57.32
C MET A 20 7.55 0.39 56.59
N ALA A 21 8.21 0.95 55.57
CA ALA A 21 7.59 1.87 54.62
C ALA A 21 6.69 1.06 53.67
N LEU A 22 5.42 1.47 53.52
CA LEU A 22 4.51 0.89 52.54
C LEU A 22 4.92 1.36 51.12
N ALA A 23 5.44 0.43 50.32
CA ALA A 23 5.60 0.62 48.87
C ALA A 23 4.28 0.28 48.16
N ALA A 24 3.72 1.24 47.42
CA ALA A 24 2.63 0.99 46.48
C ALA A 24 3.15 0.19 45.27
N PRO A 25 2.38 -0.74 44.68
CA PRO A 25 2.82 -1.46 43.51
C PRO A 25 2.82 -0.54 42.28
N ALA A 26 3.99 -0.38 41.66
CA ALA A 26 4.09 0.21 40.34
C ALA A 26 3.52 -0.79 39.31
N SER A 27 2.39 -0.46 38.70
CA SER A 27 1.84 -1.21 37.57
C SER A 27 2.77 -1.05 36.37
N SER A 28 3.62 -2.04 36.12
CA SER A 28 4.36 -2.14 34.86
C SER A 28 3.39 -2.50 33.73
N SER A 29 3.03 -1.52 32.91
CA SER A 29 2.37 -1.76 31.63
C SER A 29 3.34 -2.52 30.72
N ARG A 30 3.25 -3.86 30.71
CA ARG A 30 3.90 -4.68 29.70
C ARG A 30 3.12 -4.51 28.41
N THR A 31 3.67 -3.77 27.45
CA THR A 31 3.25 -3.91 26.06
C THR A 31 3.58 -5.34 25.63
N LEU A 32 2.58 -6.22 25.59
CA LEU A 32 2.71 -7.50 24.92
C LEU A 32 2.83 -7.22 23.43
N SER A 33 4.05 -7.27 22.90
CA SER A 33 4.25 -7.59 21.48
C SER A 33 3.71 -9.00 21.27
N GLY A 34 2.51 -9.10 20.74
CA GLY A 34 1.90 -10.37 20.34
C GLY A 34 2.72 -11.05 19.23
N PRO A 35 2.56 -12.37 19.03
CA PRO A 35 3.25 -13.09 17.99
C PRO A 35 2.87 -12.54 16.60
N LEU A 36 3.87 -12.33 15.72
CA LEU A 36 3.64 -12.00 14.32
C LEU A 36 2.71 -13.04 13.69
N ALA A 37 1.56 -12.61 13.18
CA ALA A 37 0.70 -13.47 12.39
C ALA A 37 1.48 -13.97 11.17
N LYS A 38 1.55 -15.29 10.99
CA LYS A 38 2.19 -15.91 9.82
C LYS A 38 1.37 -15.52 8.59
N ARG A 39 2.07 -15.09 7.54
CA ARG A 39 1.51 -14.63 6.27
C ARG A 39 1.55 -15.74 5.22
N SER A 40 0.55 -15.82 4.36
CA SER A 40 0.60 -16.71 3.19
C SER A 40 0.64 -15.87 1.92
N ASP A 41 1.83 -15.74 1.35
CA ASP A 41 1.97 -15.31 -0.03
C ASP A 41 1.45 -16.47 -0.92
N ILE A 42 0.52 -16.16 -1.83
CA ILE A 42 -0.08 -17.13 -2.77
C ILE A 42 0.36 -16.83 -4.20
N ALA A 43 0.11 -17.74 -5.13
CA ALA A 43 0.43 -17.50 -6.54
C ALA A 43 -0.23 -16.19 -7.03
N HIS A 44 0.43 -15.46 -7.93
CA HIS A 44 -0.03 -14.12 -8.34
C HIS A 44 -1.37 -14.16 -9.06
N ASP A 45 -1.69 -15.27 -9.70
CA ASP A 45 -2.93 -15.58 -10.42
C ASP A 45 -4.02 -16.21 -9.55
N ASP A 46 -3.71 -16.60 -8.30
CA ASP A 46 -4.68 -17.06 -7.31
C ASP A 46 -5.30 -15.91 -6.49
N VAL A 47 -4.72 -14.70 -6.55
CA VAL A 47 -5.22 -13.55 -5.78
C VAL A 47 -6.56 -13.08 -6.34
N VAL A 48 -7.59 -13.12 -5.50
CA VAL A 48 -8.93 -12.64 -5.87
C VAL A 48 -9.00 -11.12 -5.64
N GLY A 49 -9.14 -10.37 -6.73
CA GLY A 49 -9.33 -8.92 -6.70
C GLY A 49 -10.68 -8.48 -6.13
N PHE A 50 -10.84 -7.16 -6.03
CA PHE A 50 -12.03 -6.49 -5.53
C PHE A 50 -12.86 -5.91 -6.68
N SER A 51 -14.18 -5.90 -6.51
CA SER A 51 -15.05 -5.09 -7.36
C SER A 51 -14.74 -3.60 -7.20
N THR A 52 -15.07 -2.81 -8.22
CA THR A 52 -14.97 -1.34 -8.14
C THR A 52 -15.70 -0.82 -6.90
N THR A 53 -14.95 -0.27 -5.94
CA THR A 53 -15.45 0.20 -4.65
C THR A 53 -14.68 1.44 -4.22
N VAL A 54 -15.37 2.57 -4.13
CA VAL A 54 -14.84 3.87 -3.71
C VAL A 54 -15.69 4.43 -2.56
N PRO A 55 -15.18 5.39 -1.76
CA PRO A 55 -15.97 6.02 -0.71
C PRO A 55 -17.18 6.75 -1.30
N SER A 56 -18.26 6.90 -0.53
CA SER A 56 -19.38 7.74 -0.94
C SER A 56 -18.98 9.23 -1.01
N GLY A 57 -19.74 10.03 -1.76
CA GLY A 57 -19.57 11.48 -1.81
C GLY A 57 -18.56 11.96 -2.86
N THR A 58 -18.04 13.17 -2.66
CA THR A 58 -17.19 13.85 -3.64
C THR A 58 -15.90 13.10 -3.95
N GLU A 59 -15.25 12.54 -2.93
CA GLU A 59 -13.99 11.79 -3.10
C GLU A 59 -14.15 10.62 -4.08
N GLY A 60 -15.08 9.70 -3.83
CA GLY A 60 -15.30 8.56 -4.72
C GLY A 60 -15.85 8.96 -6.08
N THR A 61 -16.65 10.03 -6.15
CA THR A 61 -17.12 10.57 -7.43
C THR A 61 -15.93 11.02 -8.30
N LEU A 62 -14.99 11.75 -7.71
CA LEU A 62 -13.78 12.19 -8.39
C LEU A 62 -12.85 11.02 -8.76
N MET A 63 -12.72 10.01 -7.89
CA MET A 63 -11.96 8.80 -8.18
C MET A 63 -12.49 8.04 -9.42
N LEU A 64 -13.81 8.01 -9.61
CA LEU A 64 -14.40 7.39 -10.81
C LEU A 64 -14.30 8.30 -12.03
N GLN A 65 -14.51 9.60 -11.85
CA GLN A 65 -14.46 10.60 -12.92
C GLN A 65 -13.09 10.70 -13.59
N TYR A 66 -12.02 10.52 -12.81
CA TYR A 66 -10.63 10.65 -13.27
C TYR A 66 -9.87 9.31 -13.30
N GLN A 67 -10.58 8.18 -13.29
CA GLN A 67 -9.93 6.87 -13.33
C GLN A 67 -9.10 6.70 -14.63
N PRO A 68 -7.79 6.46 -14.53
CA PRO A 68 -6.94 6.33 -15.72
C PRO A 68 -7.26 5.08 -16.55
N ARG A 69 -6.95 5.17 -17.85
CA ARG A 69 -6.90 4.03 -18.77
C ARG A 69 -5.45 3.65 -19.00
N LEU A 70 -5.11 2.40 -18.69
CA LEU A 70 -3.75 1.90 -18.78
C LEU A 70 -3.54 1.09 -20.05
N TYR A 71 -2.60 1.52 -20.88
CA TYR A 71 -2.11 0.80 -22.05
C TYR A 71 -0.78 0.12 -21.71
N VAL A 72 -0.78 -1.20 -21.61
CA VAL A 72 0.43 -2.00 -21.39
C VAL A 72 1.13 -2.17 -22.74
N VAL A 73 2.30 -1.55 -22.91
CA VAL A 73 3.08 -1.63 -24.15
C VAL A 73 3.86 -2.94 -24.21
N ASN A 74 4.51 -3.29 -23.11
CA ASN A 74 5.24 -4.53 -22.87
C ASN A 74 5.22 -4.86 -21.36
N GLY A 75 5.83 -5.97 -20.98
CA GLY A 75 5.85 -6.44 -19.59
C GLY A 75 4.54 -7.09 -19.15
N CYS A 76 4.36 -7.22 -17.85
CA CYS A 76 3.15 -7.78 -17.26
C CYS A 76 1.94 -6.83 -17.41
N VAL A 77 0.74 -7.39 -17.52
CA VAL A 77 -0.49 -6.65 -17.25
C VAL A 77 -0.68 -6.48 -15.73
N PRO A 78 -1.54 -5.56 -15.26
CA PRO A 78 -1.83 -5.43 -13.82
C PRO A 78 -2.47 -6.67 -13.23
N PHE A 79 -2.18 -6.96 -11.96
CA PHE A 79 -2.79 -8.02 -11.14
C PHE A 79 -3.30 -7.45 -9.80
N PRO A 80 -4.26 -8.12 -9.15
CA PRO A 80 -4.54 -7.86 -7.74
C PRO A 80 -3.35 -8.29 -6.88
N ALA A 81 -2.94 -7.40 -5.97
CA ALA A 81 -1.79 -7.62 -5.10
C ALA A 81 -2.16 -8.29 -3.77
N VAL A 82 -3.41 -8.13 -3.33
CA VAL A 82 -3.97 -8.64 -2.08
C VAL A 82 -5.45 -8.98 -2.27
N ASP A 83 -5.99 -9.84 -1.42
CA ASP A 83 -7.41 -10.23 -1.43
C ASP A 83 -8.13 -9.85 -0.12
N ALA A 84 -9.41 -10.23 0.00
CA ALA A 84 -10.23 -10.04 1.20
C ALA A 84 -10.19 -11.22 2.20
N SER A 85 -9.46 -12.28 1.90
CA SER A 85 -9.52 -13.56 2.59
C SER A 85 -8.76 -13.53 3.92
N GLU A 86 -9.35 -14.16 4.94
CA GLU A 86 -8.62 -14.60 6.13
C GLU A 86 -8.37 -16.11 6.00
N VAL A 87 -7.12 -16.54 5.85
CA VAL A 87 -6.79 -17.97 5.81
C VAL A 87 -6.60 -18.49 7.22
N LYS A 88 -7.17 -19.65 7.56
CA LYS A 88 -6.85 -20.35 8.80
C LYS A 88 -5.94 -21.51 8.48
N GLN A 89 -4.67 -21.46 8.88
CA GLN A 89 -3.83 -22.65 8.90
C GLN A 89 -3.62 -23.11 10.34
N LYS A 90 -4.07 -24.33 10.66
CA LYS A 90 -3.80 -25.08 11.91
C LYS A 90 -3.64 -24.19 13.14
N GLU A 91 -4.76 -23.85 13.78
CA GLU A 91 -4.85 -23.09 15.05
C GLU A 91 -4.21 -21.69 15.05
N VAL A 92 -3.51 -21.29 13.98
CA VAL A 92 -2.95 -19.95 13.78
C VAL A 92 -3.83 -19.20 12.77
N LYS A 93 -4.38 -18.06 13.21
CA LYS A 93 -5.10 -17.14 12.32
C LYS A 93 -4.08 -16.50 11.37
N ILE A 94 -4.04 -16.93 10.11
CA ILE A 94 -3.30 -16.22 9.05
C ILE A 94 -4.18 -15.06 8.61
N LEU A 95 -3.77 -13.86 9.00
CA LEU A 95 -4.62 -12.69 8.88
C LEU A 95 -4.71 -12.15 7.46
N THR A 96 -3.79 -12.53 6.58
CA THR A 96 -3.57 -11.81 5.33
C THR A 96 -3.04 -12.69 4.20
N VAL A 97 -3.55 -12.44 2.98
CA VAL A 97 -3.10 -13.04 1.73
C VAL A 97 -2.59 -11.94 0.80
N ALA A 98 -1.46 -12.20 0.15
CA ALA A 98 -0.90 -11.31 -0.85
C ALA A 98 -0.25 -12.10 -1.98
N SER A 99 -0.08 -11.43 -3.12
CA SER A 99 0.61 -11.97 -4.27
C SER A 99 2.07 -12.29 -3.91
N ALA A 100 2.51 -13.52 -4.21
CA ALA A 100 3.91 -13.92 -4.18
C ALA A 100 4.70 -13.32 -5.36
N GLY A 101 4.03 -12.72 -6.34
CA GLY A 101 4.65 -12.23 -7.58
C GLY A 101 5.28 -13.34 -8.41
N LEU A 102 6.05 -12.95 -9.42
CA LEU A 102 6.79 -13.84 -10.29
C LEU A 102 8.29 -13.63 -10.13
N ALA A 103 9.08 -14.68 -10.38
CA ALA A 103 10.52 -14.51 -10.47
C ALA A 103 10.87 -13.64 -11.70
N PRO A 104 11.87 -12.73 -11.60
CA PRO A 104 12.31 -11.89 -12.73
C PRO A 104 13.10 -12.73 -13.74
N SER A 105 12.40 -13.62 -14.44
CA SER A 105 12.97 -14.58 -15.39
C SER A 105 12.01 -14.87 -16.52
N GLY A 106 12.53 -15.48 -17.59
CA GLY A 106 11.76 -15.81 -18.79
C GLY A 106 11.41 -14.58 -19.62
N LEU A 107 10.29 -14.64 -20.34
CA LEU A 107 9.77 -13.52 -21.12
C LEU A 107 9.22 -12.42 -20.18
N ALA A 108 9.31 -11.16 -20.62
CA ALA A 108 8.84 -10.01 -19.85
C ALA A 108 7.38 -10.11 -19.41
N ASN A 109 6.52 -10.61 -20.28
CA ASN A 109 5.11 -10.88 -20.02
C ASN A 109 4.82 -12.37 -19.71
N GLY A 110 5.85 -13.20 -19.59
CA GLY A 110 5.70 -14.63 -19.34
C GLY A 110 5.00 -14.89 -18.00
N ASP A 111 3.91 -15.66 -18.06
CA ASP A 111 3.00 -15.99 -16.95
C ASP A 111 2.25 -14.79 -16.34
N CYS A 112 2.27 -13.63 -17.01
CA CYS A 112 1.59 -12.41 -16.54
C CYS A 112 1.02 -11.55 -17.69
N ASP A 113 0.68 -12.16 -18.83
CA ASP A 113 0.13 -11.47 -20.01
C ASP A 113 -1.41 -11.32 -19.99
N SER A 114 -2.09 -11.97 -19.04
CA SER A 114 -3.54 -11.96 -18.93
C SER A 114 -4.02 -11.86 -17.48
N SER A 115 -4.85 -10.86 -17.22
CA SER A 115 -5.58 -10.67 -15.96
C SER A 115 -6.68 -9.63 -16.17
N THR A 116 -7.74 -9.69 -15.36
CA THR A 116 -8.65 -8.54 -15.22
C THR A 116 -7.94 -7.34 -14.59
N GLY A 117 -6.91 -7.62 -13.78
CA GLY A 117 -6.14 -6.65 -13.04
C GLY A 117 -6.89 -6.00 -11.89
N GLN A 118 -6.22 -5.04 -11.26
CA GLN A 118 -6.76 -4.19 -10.22
C GLN A 118 -6.08 -2.82 -10.34
N VAL A 119 -6.81 -1.75 -10.05
CA VAL A 119 -6.21 -0.45 -9.76
C VAL A 119 -6.59 -0.04 -8.34
N TYR A 120 -5.60 0.43 -7.59
CA TYR A 120 -5.76 0.94 -6.23
C TYR A 120 -5.78 2.46 -6.27
N SER A 121 -6.55 3.12 -5.41
CA SER A 121 -6.47 4.58 -5.30
C SER A 121 -6.41 5.08 -3.87
N ARG A 122 -5.80 6.26 -3.70
CA ARG A 122 -5.86 7.02 -2.46
C ARG A 122 -5.81 8.50 -2.79
N ALA A 123 -6.65 9.27 -2.10
CA ALA A 123 -6.71 10.71 -2.30
C ALA A 123 -6.23 11.46 -1.05
N GLY A 124 -5.71 12.66 -1.27
CA GLY A 124 -5.16 13.53 -0.25
C GLY A 124 -5.13 14.98 -0.75
N SER A 125 -4.54 15.87 0.03
CA SER A 125 -4.39 17.28 -0.34
C SER A 125 -2.96 17.72 -0.18
N TYR A 126 -2.51 18.60 -1.07
CA TYR A 126 -1.22 19.28 -0.99
C TYR A 126 -1.47 20.77 -1.21
N GLY A 127 -1.27 21.59 -0.18
CA GLY A 127 -1.73 22.97 -0.18
C GLY A 127 -3.23 23.07 -0.44
N SER A 128 -3.64 23.87 -1.43
CA SER A 128 -5.04 23.99 -1.87
C SER A 128 -5.47 22.93 -2.89
N TYR A 129 -4.55 22.11 -3.38
CA TYR A 129 -4.82 21.12 -4.42
C TYR A 129 -5.35 19.82 -3.84
N TYR A 130 -6.21 19.16 -4.60
CA TYR A 130 -6.73 17.84 -4.29
C TYR A 130 -6.09 16.81 -5.23
N LEU A 131 -5.41 15.83 -4.66
CA LEU A 131 -4.60 14.86 -5.40
C LEU A 131 -5.22 13.48 -5.27
N ILE A 132 -5.31 12.76 -6.39
CA ILE A 132 -5.80 11.39 -6.44
C ILE A 132 -4.72 10.52 -7.07
N MET A 133 -4.10 9.67 -6.26
CA MET A 133 -3.16 8.67 -6.74
C MET A 133 -3.94 7.43 -7.19
N TYR A 134 -3.57 6.87 -8.34
CA TYR A 134 -3.96 5.55 -8.81
C TYR A 134 -2.70 4.72 -9.00
N SER A 135 -2.74 3.47 -8.56
CA SER A 135 -1.57 2.60 -8.58
C SER A 135 -1.91 1.19 -9.03
N TRP A 136 -0.98 0.57 -9.77
CA TRP A 136 -1.09 -0.77 -10.29
C TRP A 136 0.04 -1.64 -9.75
N TYR A 137 -0.27 -2.92 -9.57
CA TYR A 137 0.70 -3.93 -9.22
C TYR A 137 0.94 -4.86 -10.41
N MET A 138 2.20 -5.11 -10.71
CA MET A 138 2.63 -6.09 -11.70
C MET A 138 3.43 -7.20 -10.98
N PRO A 139 3.25 -8.49 -11.33
CA PRO A 139 3.89 -9.59 -10.60
C PRO A 139 5.42 -9.60 -10.63
N LYS A 140 6.03 -9.05 -11.68
CA LYS A 140 7.47 -8.86 -11.86
C LYS A 140 7.72 -7.68 -12.79
N ASP A 141 8.91 -7.12 -12.70
CA ASP A 141 9.47 -6.20 -13.67
C ASP A 141 10.70 -6.85 -14.28
N ILE A 142 10.65 -7.15 -15.58
CA ILE A 142 11.86 -7.41 -16.35
C ILE A 142 11.72 -6.71 -17.72
N PRO A 143 12.69 -5.87 -18.11
CA PRO A 143 12.65 -5.15 -19.38
C PRO A 143 12.66 -6.06 -20.61
N ASN A 144 13.51 -7.11 -20.62
CA ASN A 144 13.57 -8.09 -21.70
C ASN A 144 14.21 -9.43 -21.24
N ILE A 145 14.18 -10.43 -22.14
CA ILE A 145 14.68 -11.79 -21.85
C ILE A 145 16.20 -11.83 -21.59
N LEU A 146 17.00 -10.98 -22.26
CA LEU A 146 18.46 -10.98 -22.10
C LEU A 146 18.84 -10.43 -20.73
N GLU A 147 18.16 -9.38 -20.28
CA GLU A 147 18.33 -8.78 -18.97
C GLU A 147 17.82 -9.71 -17.86
N GLY A 148 16.66 -10.32 -18.03
CA GLY A 148 16.18 -11.36 -17.10
C GLY A 148 17.12 -12.57 -17.00
N ALA A 149 17.81 -12.94 -18.08
CA ALA A 149 18.77 -14.05 -18.08
C ALA A 149 20.07 -13.76 -17.31
N VAL A 150 20.41 -12.48 -17.11
CA VAL A 150 21.58 -12.06 -16.32
C VAL A 150 21.20 -11.53 -14.92
N GLY A 151 19.94 -11.69 -14.53
CA GLY A 151 19.44 -11.31 -13.20
C GLY A 151 19.12 -9.82 -13.05
N ILE A 152 18.84 -9.12 -14.14
CA ILE A 152 18.34 -7.73 -14.14
C ILE A 152 16.80 -7.78 -14.10
N GLY A 153 16.21 -6.83 -13.36
CA GLY A 153 14.79 -6.75 -13.02
C GLY A 153 14.49 -7.34 -11.64
N HIS A 154 13.22 -7.28 -11.22
CA HIS A 154 12.81 -7.63 -9.86
C HIS A 154 11.45 -8.32 -9.81
N ARG A 155 11.24 -9.07 -8.72
CA ARG A 155 9.92 -9.59 -8.36
C ARG A 155 9.11 -8.44 -7.78
N HIS A 156 7.82 -8.39 -8.13
CA HIS A 156 6.90 -7.31 -7.80
C HIS A 156 7.24 -6.02 -8.53
N ASP A 157 6.21 -5.25 -8.85
CA ASP A 157 6.34 -3.90 -9.37
C ASP A 157 5.10 -3.09 -8.99
N TRP A 158 5.31 -1.82 -8.68
CA TRP A 158 4.30 -0.89 -8.19
C TRP A 158 4.49 0.48 -8.84
N GLU A 159 3.59 0.78 -9.76
CA GLU A 159 3.60 2.03 -10.50
C GLU A 159 2.40 2.89 -10.11
N ASN A 160 2.51 4.22 -10.24
CA ASN A 160 1.41 5.12 -9.90
C ASN A 160 1.33 6.39 -10.77
N VAL A 161 0.10 6.88 -10.93
CA VAL A 161 -0.19 8.19 -11.50
C VAL A 161 -0.97 9.02 -10.50
N VAL A 162 -0.61 10.30 -10.37
CA VAL A 162 -1.32 11.28 -9.55
C VAL A 162 -2.06 12.26 -10.46
N VAL A 163 -3.37 12.34 -10.25
CA VAL A 163 -4.24 13.35 -10.85
C VAL A 163 -4.35 14.52 -9.89
N VAL A 164 -3.99 15.72 -10.34
CA VAL A 164 -4.05 16.94 -9.52
C VAL A 164 -5.22 17.81 -9.95
N LEU A 165 -6.13 18.08 -9.02
CA LEU A 165 -7.30 18.93 -9.20
C LEU A 165 -7.17 20.22 -8.39
N ALA A 166 -7.79 21.29 -8.88
CA ALA A 166 -7.73 22.60 -8.23
C ALA A 166 -8.39 22.63 -6.84
N SER A 167 -9.30 21.69 -6.55
CA SER A 167 -9.97 21.51 -5.25
C SER A 167 -10.71 20.17 -5.20
N GLN A 168 -11.19 19.78 -4.01
CA GLN A 168 -12.07 18.62 -3.84
C GLN A 168 -13.52 18.97 -4.25
N SER A 169 -13.75 19.15 -5.54
CA SER A 169 -15.06 19.44 -6.12
C SER A 169 -15.24 18.72 -7.44
N THR A 170 -16.44 18.20 -7.73
CA THR A 170 -16.78 17.56 -9.02
C THR A 170 -16.71 18.52 -10.20
N SER A 171 -16.69 19.83 -9.95
CA SER A 171 -16.48 20.87 -10.96
C SER A 171 -15.05 21.43 -10.99
N ALA A 172 -14.12 20.86 -10.22
CA ALA A 172 -12.74 21.31 -10.19
C ALA A 172 -12.07 21.09 -11.55
N SER A 173 -11.26 22.05 -11.97
CA SER A 173 -10.41 21.88 -13.15
C SER A 173 -9.24 20.95 -12.85
N LEU A 174 -8.86 20.16 -13.85
CA LEU A 174 -7.58 19.45 -13.85
C LEU A 174 -6.44 20.49 -13.88
N VAL A 175 -5.50 20.35 -12.93
CA VAL A 175 -4.28 21.15 -12.85
C VAL A 175 -3.15 20.47 -13.61
N GLY A 176 -2.99 19.16 -13.42
CA GLY A 176 -1.97 18.38 -14.09
C GLY A 176 -2.05 16.89 -13.76
N LEU A 177 -1.15 16.14 -14.40
CA LEU A 177 -0.94 14.72 -14.18
C LEU A 177 0.56 14.49 -13.92
N ALA A 178 0.86 13.55 -13.04
CA ALA A 178 2.22 13.09 -12.76
C ALA A 178 2.23 11.55 -12.81
N ALA A 179 3.00 10.96 -13.72
CA ALA A 179 3.12 9.50 -13.90
C ALA A 179 4.51 9.02 -13.45
N SER A 180 4.58 7.98 -12.62
CA SER A 180 5.84 7.50 -12.04
C SER A 180 6.87 7.10 -13.10
N TYR A 181 8.12 7.50 -12.84
CA TYR A 181 9.26 7.29 -13.74
C TYR A 181 10.54 7.08 -12.93
N HIS A 182 10.84 5.83 -12.57
CA HIS A 182 12.08 5.43 -11.88
C HIS A 182 12.42 6.23 -10.61
N GLY A 183 11.41 6.47 -9.77
CA GLY A 183 11.56 7.28 -8.54
C GLY A 183 11.27 8.78 -8.72
N ASP A 184 11.06 9.22 -9.96
CA ASP A 184 10.59 10.57 -10.30
C ASP A 184 9.17 10.52 -10.91
N TYR A 185 8.72 11.64 -11.49
CA TYR A 185 7.49 11.74 -12.25
C TYR A 185 7.67 12.41 -13.61
N GLU A 186 7.13 11.81 -14.67
CA GLU A 186 6.82 12.50 -15.93
C GLU A 186 5.53 13.31 -15.72
N THR A 187 5.52 14.59 -16.10
CA THR A 187 4.39 15.48 -15.84
C THR A 187 3.81 16.16 -17.08
N CYS A 188 2.51 16.44 -17.02
CA CYS A 188 1.86 17.40 -17.90
C CYS A 188 0.99 18.34 -17.06
N SER A 189 0.82 19.59 -17.50
CA SER A 189 0.00 20.58 -16.79
C SER A 189 -0.93 21.34 -17.74
N GLY A 190 -2.09 21.75 -17.21
CA GLY A 190 -3.10 22.54 -17.91
C GLY A 190 -3.45 21.98 -19.29
N THR A 191 -3.38 22.84 -20.32
CA THR A 191 -3.67 22.45 -21.71
C THR A 191 -2.66 21.46 -22.28
N GLY A 192 -1.47 21.33 -21.68
CA GLY A 192 -0.44 20.36 -22.09
C GLY A 192 -0.87 18.90 -21.89
N CYS A 193 -1.86 18.64 -21.04
CA CYS A 193 -2.41 17.28 -20.86
C CYS A 193 -3.44 16.87 -21.93
N SER A 194 -3.90 17.77 -22.79
CA SER A 194 -5.09 17.56 -23.63
C SER A 194 -4.98 16.35 -24.56
N SER A 195 -3.79 16.06 -25.10
CA SER A 195 -3.55 14.90 -25.97
C SER A 195 -3.66 13.56 -25.23
N TYR A 196 -3.52 13.57 -23.91
CA TYR A 196 -3.46 12.39 -23.05
C TYR A 196 -4.77 12.17 -22.27
N LEU A 197 -5.84 12.89 -22.64
CA LEU A 197 -7.15 12.77 -22.01
C LEU A 197 -8.18 12.19 -22.99
N SER A 198 -8.98 11.24 -22.53
CA SER A 198 -10.25 10.86 -23.18
C SER A 198 -11.39 11.38 -22.31
N GLY A 199 -11.91 12.56 -22.60
CA GLY A 199 -12.78 13.26 -21.64
C GLY A 199 -11.99 13.57 -20.36
N ASN A 200 -12.45 13.06 -19.22
CA ASN A 200 -11.74 13.18 -17.94
C ASN A 200 -10.78 12.03 -17.64
N TYR A 201 -10.73 10.99 -18.48
CA TYR A 201 -9.92 9.80 -18.23
C TYR A 201 -8.47 10.01 -18.74
N PRO A 202 -7.45 10.06 -17.86
CA PRO A 202 -6.05 10.05 -18.27
C PRO A 202 -5.71 8.78 -19.07
N ARG A 203 -4.91 8.92 -20.12
CA ARG A 203 -4.36 7.82 -20.92
C ARG A 203 -2.91 7.62 -20.54
N ILE A 204 -2.65 6.53 -19.84
CA ILE A 204 -1.35 6.19 -19.29
C ILE A 204 -0.83 4.97 -20.02
N ARG A 205 0.47 4.93 -20.29
CA ARG A 205 1.16 3.73 -20.77
C ARG A 205 2.05 3.16 -19.66
N TYR A 206 2.18 1.85 -19.63
CA TYR A 206 3.20 1.13 -18.88
C TYR A 206 4.19 0.52 -19.86
N TYR A 207 5.47 0.82 -19.71
CA TYR A 207 6.49 0.45 -20.70
C TYR A 207 7.90 0.44 -20.11
N SER A 208 8.79 -0.35 -20.70
CA SER A 208 10.24 -0.22 -20.52
C SER A 208 10.82 0.83 -21.48
N ALA A 209 11.41 1.89 -20.94
CA ALA A 209 12.03 2.95 -21.73
C ALA A 209 13.32 2.46 -22.41
N GLY A 210 13.40 2.63 -23.74
CA GLY A 210 14.54 2.14 -24.52
C GLY A 210 14.71 0.62 -24.55
N SER A 211 13.74 -0.15 -24.01
CA SER A 211 13.81 -1.61 -23.85
C SER A 211 14.95 -2.12 -22.96
N VAL A 212 15.52 -1.25 -22.11
CA VAL A 212 16.69 -1.54 -21.25
C VAL A 212 16.53 -1.04 -19.81
N LEU A 213 15.66 -0.04 -19.61
CA LEU A 213 15.29 0.37 -18.26
C LEU A 213 14.14 -0.50 -17.79
N ASP A 214 14.05 -0.71 -16.47
CA ASP A 214 12.87 -1.28 -15.81
C ASP A 214 11.58 -0.55 -16.26
N HIS A 215 10.41 -1.08 -15.94
CA HIS A 215 9.19 -0.45 -16.41
C HIS A 215 8.91 0.86 -15.67
N SER A 216 8.21 1.74 -16.36
CA SER A 216 7.71 2.99 -15.82
C SER A 216 6.35 3.30 -16.41
N LEU A 217 5.69 4.31 -15.86
CA LEU A 217 4.57 4.95 -16.52
C LEU A 217 5.01 6.07 -17.45
N GLY A 218 4.06 6.52 -18.26
CA GLY A 218 4.16 7.73 -19.06
C GLY A 218 2.83 8.05 -19.71
N PHE A 219 2.79 9.12 -20.50
CA PHE A 219 1.57 9.51 -21.20
C PHE A 219 1.47 8.91 -22.60
N THR A 220 0.25 8.71 -23.08
CA THR A 220 0.01 8.16 -24.42
C THR A 220 -1.26 8.71 -25.04
N THR A 221 -1.32 8.71 -26.38
CA THR A 221 -2.55 9.00 -27.13
C THR A 221 -3.38 7.73 -27.35
N THR A 222 -2.79 6.54 -27.15
CA THR A 222 -3.47 5.25 -27.27
C THR A 222 -4.42 5.03 -26.10
N VAL A 223 -5.63 4.57 -26.40
CA VAL A 223 -6.60 4.22 -25.36
C VAL A 223 -6.28 2.84 -24.80
N GLY A 224 -5.93 2.79 -23.53
CA GLY A 224 -5.75 1.55 -22.77
C GLY A 224 -7.05 0.97 -22.20
N GLY A 225 -6.92 -0.09 -21.40
CA GLY A 225 -8.01 -0.72 -20.67
C GLY A 225 -8.27 -0.08 -19.31
N THR A 226 -9.33 -0.54 -18.64
CA THR A 226 -9.64 -0.19 -17.25
C THR A 226 -9.64 -1.43 -16.38
N GLN A 227 -9.29 -1.28 -15.12
CA GLN A 227 -9.34 -2.33 -14.11
C GLN A 227 -10.40 -1.98 -13.05
N PRO A 228 -10.93 -2.96 -12.30
CA PRO A 228 -11.71 -2.67 -11.11
C PRO A 228 -10.93 -1.74 -10.16
N LEU A 229 -11.58 -0.67 -9.69
CA LEU A 229 -10.96 0.35 -8.86
C LEU A 229 -11.30 0.15 -7.38
N ILE A 230 -10.30 -0.03 -6.52
CA ILE A 230 -10.50 -0.14 -5.07
C ILE A 230 -9.75 0.98 -4.35
N ALA A 231 -10.50 1.83 -3.65
CA ALA A 231 -9.89 2.89 -2.84
C ALA A 231 -9.28 2.32 -1.54
N TRP A 232 -8.17 2.89 -1.08
CA TRP A 232 -7.49 2.55 0.17
C TRP A 232 -8.45 2.55 1.36
N ALA A 233 -9.30 3.58 1.48
CA ALA A 233 -10.30 3.67 2.54
C ALA A 233 -11.40 2.61 2.46
N SER A 234 -11.62 2.02 1.28
CA SER A 234 -12.60 0.97 1.03
C SER A 234 -12.03 -0.45 1.14
N LEU A 235 -10.70 -0.60 1.27
CA LEU A 235 -10.07 -1.90 1.46
C LEU A 235 -10.44 -2.49 2.84
N PRO A 236 -10.76 -3.79 2.90
CA PRO A 236 -10.86 -4.51 4.16
C PRO A 236 -9.58 -4.34 5.00
N ALA A 237 -9.73 -4.28 6.33
CA ALA A 237 -8.59 -4.07 7.24
C ALA A 237 -7.49 -5.14 7.05
N VAL A 238 -7.89 -6.37 6.71
CA VAL A 238 -6.98 -7.48 6.40
C VAL A 238 -6.13 -7.19 5.15
N ALA A 239 -6.74 -6.67 4.09
CA ALA A 239 -6.03 -6.30 2.85
C ALA A 239 -5.05 -5.14 3.08
N ARG A 240 -5.46 -4.12 3.86
CA ARG A 240 -4.57 -3.02 4.25
C ARG A 240 -3.38 -3.53 5.06
N THR A 241 -3.63 -4.40 6.04
CA THR A 241 -2.57 -5.05 6.83
C THR A 241 -1.65 -5.89 5.95
N ALA A 242 -2.19 -6.56 4.94
CA ALA A 242 -1.44 -7.38 3.99
C ALA A 242 -0.48 -6.53 3.15
N LEU A 243 -0.95 -5.39 2.64
CA LEU A 243 -0.18 -4.42 1.87
C LEU A 243 0.93 -3.78 2.72
N THR A 244 0.58 -3.31 3.92
CA THR A 244 1.50 -2.62 4.83
C THR A 244 2.63 -3.51 5.35
N ASN A 245 2.33 -4.77 5.66
CA ASN A 245 3.30 -5.65 6.31
C ASN A 245 4.08 -6.56 5.35
N LYS A 246 3.76 -6.57 4.04
CA LYS A 246 4.56 -7.32 3.06
C LYS A 246 5.94 -6.71 2.98
N ASP A 247 6.94 -7.57 2.85
CA ASP A 247 8.14 -7.21 2.11
C ASP A 247 7.87 -7.39 0.61
N TRP A 248 7.81 -6.27 -0.12
CA TRP A 248 7.60 -6.21 -1.57
C TRP A 248 8.92 -6.24 -2.36
N GLY A 249 10.05 -6.54 -1.70
CA GLY A 249 11.37 -6.54 -2.33
C GLY A 249 11.77 -5.13 -2.74
N ASP A 250 12.16 -4.98 -4.00
CA ASP A 250 12.60 -3.69 -4.55
C ASP A 250 11.42 -2.75 -4.88
N ALA A 251 10.19 -3.28 -4.97
CA ALA A 251 9.00 -2.48 -5.25
C ALA A 251 8.45 -1.80 -3.99
N ILE A 252 8.04 -0.54 -4.11
CA ILE A 252 7.50 0.27 -3.01
C ILE A 252 6.03 0.57 -3.28
N VAL A 253 5.14 0.24 -2.34
CA VAL A 253 3.71 0.58 -2.47
C VAL A 253 3.51 2.08 -2.17
N PRO A 254 3.11 2.90 -3.15
CA PRO A 254 3.20 4.36 -3.02
C PRO A 254 2.08 4.98 -2.18
N PHE A 255 0.97 4.25 -1.98
CA PHE A 255 -0.23 4.73 -1.28
C PHE A 255 -0.37 4.24 0.17
N LEU A 256 0.67 3.62 0.74
CA LEU A 256 0.68 3.25 2.17
C LEU A 256 0.74 4.49 3.06
N ASP A 257 0.26 4.36 4.30
CA ASP A 257 0.32 5.45 5.29
C ASP A 257 1.75 6.00 5.49
N SER A 258 2.78 5.17 5.36
CA SER A 258 4.19 5.56 5.51
C SER A 258 4.76 6.35 4.32
N ASN A 259 4.13 6.23 3.14
CA ASN A 259 4.71 6.68 1.87
C ASN A 259 3.86 7.79 1.23
N PHE A 260 2.53 7.73 1.41
CA PHE A 260 1.56 8.47 0.62
C PHE A 260 1.82 9.98 0.57
N ASP A 261 2.07 10.61 1.73
CA ASP A 261 2.28 12.05 1.78
C ASP A 261 3.58 12.48 1.08
N SER A 262 4.64 11.65 1.13
CA SER A 262 5.90 11.91 0.41
C SER A 262 5.67 11.85 -1.10
N TYR A 263 5.01 10.78 -1.58
CA TYR A 263 4.74 10.62 -3.00
C TYR A 263 3.80 11.71 -3.55
N LEU A 264 2.82 12.18 -2.76
CA LEU A 264 2.00 13.32 -3.14
C LEU A 264 2.82 14.61 -3.24
N ALA A 265 3.71 14.86 -2.28
CA ALA A 265 4.58 16.03 -2.29
C ALA A 265 5.56 16.00 -3.48
N GLU A 266 6.13 14.84 -3.80
CA GLU A 266 7.00 14.65 -4.96
C GLU A 266 6.26 14.90 -6.27
N ALA A 267 5.06 14.33 -6.44
CA ALA A 267 4.21 14.58 -7.62
C ALA A 267 3.82 16.06 -7.77
N ALA A 268 3.47 16.72 -6.66
CA ALA A 268 3.16 18.15 -6.66
C ALA A 268 4.39 19.00 -7.02
N THR A 269 5.56 18.67 -6.45
CA THR A 269 6.82 19.36 -6.72
C THR A 269 7.22 19.19 -8.19
N ALA A 270 7.06 18.01 -8.78
CA ALA A 270 7.32 17.76 -10.20
C ALA A 270 6.40 18.57 -11.14
N LEU A 271 5.24 19.02 -10.64
CA LEU A 271 4.32 19.92 -11.33
C LEU A 271 4.58 21.41 -11.00
N GLY A 272 5.53 21.72 -10.13
CA GLY A 272 5.85 23.08 -9.70
C GLY A 272 4.82 23.71 -8.76
N LEU A 273 4.16 22.91 -7.93
CA LEU A 273 3.11 23.32 -6.99
C LEU A 273 3.58 23.54 -5.55
#